data_AF-A0A0F9BYE3-F1
#
_entry.id   AF-A0A0F9BYE3-F1
#
_cell.length_a   1.000
_cell.length_b   1.000
_cell.length_c   1.000
_cell.angle_alpha   90.00
_cell.angle_beta   90.00
_cell.angle_gamma   90.00
#
_symmetry.space_group_name_H-M   'P 1'
#
loop_
_entity.id
_entity.type
_entity.pdbx_description
1 polymer ?
#
loop_
_entity_poly.entity_id
_entity_poly.type
_entity_poly.pdbx_seq_one_letter_code
_entity_poly.pdbx_strand_id
1 'polypeptide(L)' 'MREIKFRAWDGFYRRMVLVDELHIKTNEIRYSQGFNTLNKFVLMQYTGLKDKNGVGVYEGDIIAFSISDTQHYSGIVTW' A
#
# COMPACT_ATOMS: atom_id res chain seq x y z
N MET A 1 15.56 -12.23 1.54
CA MET A 1 15.27 -11.10 0.64
C MET A 1 13.79 -10.77 0.77
N ARG A 2 13.42 -9.50 1.03
CA ARG A 2 12.00 -9.12 1.16
C ARG A 2 11.39 -8.87 -0.22
N GLU A 3 10.11 -9.20 -0.37
CA GLU A 3 9.34 -8.86 -1.58
C GLU A 3 9.18 -7.34 -1.69
N ILE A 4 9.51 -6.77 -2.85
CA ILE A 4 9.30 -5.35 -3.15
C ILE A 4 8.09 -5.24 -4.06
N LYS A 5 6.98 -4.75 -3.51
CA LYS A 5 5.74 -4.49 -4.26
C LYS A 5 5.03 -3.26 -3.72
N PHE A 6 4.18 -2.68 -4.55
CA PHE A 6 3.43 -1.47 -4.26
C PHE A 6 1.96 -1.65 -4.60
N ARG A 7 1.11 -0.96 -3.86
CA ARG A 7 -0.25 -0.60 -4.28
C ARG A 7 -0.32 0.92 -4.37
N ALA A 8 -1.32 1.44 -5.08
CA ALA A 8 -1.47 2.87 -5.23
C ALA A 8 -2.92 3.31 -5.07
N TRP A 9 -3.12 4.44 -4.40
CA TRP A 9 -4.42 5.10 -4.36
C TRP A 9 -4.52 6.07 -5.53
N ASP A 10 -5.49 5.82 -6.40
CA ASP A 10 -5.88 6.70 -7.49
C ASP A 10 -6.85 7.75 -6.95
N GLY A 11 -6.39 8.98 -6.77
CA GLY A 11 -7.21 10.07 -6.24
C GLY A 11 -8.34 10.53 -7.17
N PHE A 12 -8.18 10.31 -8.48
CA PHE A 12 -9.18 10.71 -9.49
C PHE A 12 -10.35 9.72 -9.52
N TYR A 13 -10.04 8.42 -9.68
CA TYR A 13 -11.07 7.37 -9.70
C TYR A 13 -11.44 6.85 -8.31
N ARG A 14 -10.79 7.35 -7.24
CA ARG A 14 -11.02 6.98 -5.82
C ARG A 14 -11.00 5.47 -5.59
N ARG A 15 -9.94 4.82 -6.08
CA ARG A 15 -9.78 3.37 -5.99
C ARG A 15 -8.35 2.96 -5.69
N MET A 16 -8.20 1.80 -5.08
CA MET A 16 -6.90 1.15 -4.93
C MET A 16 -6.56 0.39 -6.21
N VAL A 17 -5.34 0.58 -6.72
CA VAL A 17 -4.81 -0.17 -7.86
C VAL A 17 -3.55 -0.93 -7.46
N LEU A 18 -3.39 -2.12 -8.03
CA LEU A 18 -2.14 -2.87 -7.96
C LEU A 18 -1.15 -2.29 -8.97
N VAL A 19 0.08 -2.09 -8.52
CA VAL A 19 1.14 -1.53 -9.36
C VAL A 19 1.90 -2.67 -10.01
N ASP A 20 1.93 -2.68 -11.35
CA ASP A 20 2.68 -3.66 -12.12
C ASP A 20 4.12 -3.20 -12.32
N GLU A 21 4.32 -1.91 -12.68
CA GLU A 21 5.64 -1.32 -12.89
C GLU A 21 5.69 0.16 -12.47
N LEU A 22 6.85 0.58 -11.97
CA LEU A 22 7.17 1.97 -11.64
C LEU A 22 8.38 2.43 -12.43
N HIS A 23 8.20 3.45 -13.26
CA HIS A 23 9.27 4.07 -14.04
C HIS A 23 9.62 5.40 -13.39
N ILE A 24 10.54 5.36 -12.42
CA ILE A 24 10.86 6.51 -11.55
C ILE A 24 11.44 7.68 -12.35
N LYS A 25 12.32 7.41 -13.32
CA LYS A 25 12.99 8.45 -14.11
C LYS A 25 12.03 9.24 -15.00
N THR A 26 11.04 8.56 -15.57
CA THR A 26 10.04 9.15 -16.46
C THR A 26 8.78 9.58 -15.72
N ASN A 27 8.68 9.29 -14.42
CA ASN A 27 7.54 9.61 -13.55
C ASN A 27 6.24 8.92 -14.02
N GLU A 28 6.32 7.63 -14.32
CA GLU A 28 5.21 6.86 -14.88
C GLU A 28 4.90 5.60 -14.07
N ILE A 29 3.63 5.19 -14.13
CA ILE A 29 3.10 4.02 -13.43
C ILE A 29 2.28 3.16 -14.39
N ARG A 30 2.58 1.85 -14.41
CA ARG A 30 1.75 0.82 -15.05
C ARG A 30 0.96 0.08 -13.98
N TYR A 31 -0.32 -0.11 -14.24
CA TYR A 31 -1.26 -0.82 -13.38
C TYR A 31 -2.29 -1.56 -14.23
N SER A 32 -3.16 -2.33 -13.59
CA SER A 32 -4.09 -3.24 -14.27
C SER A 32 -5.01 -2.62 -15.33
N GLN A 33 -5.19 -1.29 -15.32
CA GLN A 33 -6.05 -0.55 -16.25
C GLN A 33 -5.28 0.34 -17.23
N GLY A 34 -3.95 0.23 -17.27
CA GLY A 34 -3.11 0.92 -18.24
C GLY A 34 -1.95 1.69 -17.60
N PHE A 35 -1.65 2.84 -18.19
CA PHE A 35 -0.46 3.62 -17.89
C PHE A 35 -0.82 5.08 -17.64
N ASN A 36 -0.16 5.73 -16.69
CA ASN A 36 -0.44 7.13 -16.34
C ASN A 36 0.78 7.77 -15.67
N THR A 37 0.69 9.07 -15.41
CA THR A 37 1.72 9.80 -14.65
C THR A 37 1.65 9.41 -13.18
N LEU A 38 2.80 9.06 -12.61
CA LEU A 38 2.94 8.57 -11.24
C LEU A 38 2.45 9.58 -10.20
N ASN A 39 2.65 10.88 -10.44
CA ASN A 39 2.24 11.95 -9.53
C ASN A 39 0.71 12.05 -9.27
N LYS A 40 -0.12 11.37 -10.05
CA LYS A 40 -1.58 11.29 -9.83
C LYS A 40 -1.97 10.23 -8.79
N PHE A 41 -0.99 9.47 -8.30
CA PHE A 41 -1.19 8.34 -7.41
C PHE A 41 -0.45 8.54 -6.11
N VAL A 42 -1.03 8.05 -5.02
CA VAL A 42 -0.32 7.91 -3.74
C VAL A 42 0.19 6.47 -3.66
N LEU A 43 1.51 6.29 -3.72
CA LEU A 43 2.13 4.97 -3.54
C LEU A 43 2.11 4.55 -2.07
N MET A 44 1.91 3.25 -1.86
CA MET A 44 2.01 2.60 -0.55
C MET A 44 2.85 1.33 -0.70
N GLN A 45 4.00 1.29 -0.03
CA GLN A 45 4.90 0.14 -0.09
C GLN A 45 4.41 -1.00 0.82
N TYR A 46 4.58 -2.24 0.34
CA TYR A 46 4.41 -3.42 1.18
C TYR A 46 5.52 -3.52 2.24
N THR A 47 5.13 -3.80 3.49
CA THR A 47 6.06 -3.90 4.62
C THR A 47 6.91 -5.18 4.60
N GLY A 48 6.43 -6.23 3.94
CA GLY A 48 6.97 -7.59 4.06
C GLY A 48 6.19 -8.47 5.04
N LEU A 49 5.26 -7.90 5.80
CA LEU A 49 4.49 -8.58 6.85
C LEU A 49 3.05 -8.85 6.40
N LYS A 50 2.43 -9.86 7.02
CA LYS A 50 1.01 -10.18 6.86
C LYS A 50 0.28 -9.99 8.19
N ASP A 51 -0.98 -9.60 8.13
CA ASP A 51 -1.87 -9.54 9.29
C ASP A 51 -2.30 -10.96 9.74
N LYS A 52 -3.12 -11.04 10.80
CA LYS A 52 -3.64 -12.31 11.32
C LYS A 52 -4.49 -13.11 10.32
N ASN A 53 -4.99 -12.47 9.26
CA ASN A 53 -5.79 -13.09 8.21
C ASN A 53 -4.95 -13.46 6.98
N GLY A 54 -3.62 -13.26 7.02
CA GLY A 54 -2.72 -13.53 5.91
C GLY A 54 -2.71 -12.45 4.82
N VAL A 55 -3.34 -11.30 5.06
CA VAL A 55 -3.37 -10.15 4.14
C VAL A 55 -2.09 -9.35 4.32
N GLY A 56 -1.44 -8.98 3.22
CA GLY A 56 -0.23 -8.17 3.27
C GLY A 56 -0.49 -6.78 3.85
N VAL A 57 0.40 -6.31 4.73
CA VAL A 57 0.33 -4.99 5.36
C VAL A 57 1.16 -3.98 4.57
N TYR A 58 0.55 -2.85 4.22
CA TYR A 58 1.14 -1.77 3.44
C TYR A 58 1.21 -0.48 4.27
N GLU A 59 2.09 0.43 3.87
CA GLU A 59 2.05 1.82 4.32
C GLU A 59 0.64 2.40 4.19
N GLY A 60 0.23 3.18 5.19
CA GLY A 60 -1.10 3.78 5.25
C GLY A 60 -2.24 2.83 5.67
N ASP A 61 -1.98 1.53 5.83
CA ASP A 61 -2.98 0.64 6.45
C ASP A 61 -3.25 1.05 7.90
N ILE A 62 -4.52 0.96 8.31
CA ILE A 62 -4.93 1.08 9.70
C ILE A 62 -4.97 -0.33 10.28
N ILE A 63 -4.12 -0.60 11.26
CA ILE A 63 -4.02 -1.90 11.94
C ILE A 63 -4.55 -1.79 13.35
N ALA A 64 -5.46 -2.69 13.71
CA ALA A 64 -5.92 -2.87 15.08
C ALA A 64 -5.06 -3.95 15.77
N PHE A 65 -4.62 -3.68 16.99
CA PHE A 65 -3.87 -4.63 17.81
C PHE A 65 -4.28 -4.53 19.28
N SER A 66 -4.08 -5.62 20.02
CA SER A 66 -4.43 -5.72 21.44
C SER A 66 -3.19 -6.06 22.23
N ILE A 67 -2.94 -5.35 23.33
CA ILE A 67 -1.83 -5.63 24.25
C ILE A 67 -2.29 -6.60 25.36
N SER A 68 -3.58 -6.54 25.69
CA SER A 68 -4.28 -7.43 26.62
C SER A 68 -5.76 -7.52 26.23
N ASP A 69 -6.55 -8.32 26.95
CA ASP A 69 -7.99 -8.49 26.74
C ASP A 69 -8.81 -7.20 26.92
N THR A 70 -8.24 -6.17 27.55
CA THR A 70 -8.92 -4.89 27.83
C THR A 70 -8.31 -3.69 27.10
N GLN A 71 -7.16 -3.87 26.44
CA GLN A 71 -6.43 -2.78 25.79
C GLN A 71 -6.33 -3.01 24.30
N HIS A 72 -7.15 -2.27 23.55
CA HIS A 72 -7.22 -2.28 22.10
C HIS A 72 -6.78 -0.93 21.52
N TYR A 73 -5.91 -0.97 20.51
CA TYR A 73 -5.38 0.19 19.83
C TYR A 73 -5.54 0.04 18.32
N SER A 74 -5.57 1.18 17.63
CA SER A 74 -5.41 1.24 16.18
C SER A 74 -4.29 2.20 15.85
N GLY A 75 -3.46 1.85 14.87
CA GLY A 75 -2.38 2.69 14.37
C GLY A 75 -2.34 2.71 12.85
N ILE A 76 -1.77 3.77 12.28
CA ILE A 76 -1.46 3.85 10.86
C ILE A 76 -0.04 3.34 10.65
N VAL A 77 0.16 2.48 9.67
CA VAL A 77 1.48 1.99 9.28
C VAL A 77 2.25 3.10 8.57
N THR A 78 3.40 3.49 9.12
CA THR A 78 4.35 4.45 8.54
C THR A 78 5.74 3.82 8.47
N TRP A 79 6.66 4.45 7.72
CA TRP A 79 8.10 4.22 7.91
C TRP A 79 8.65 4.99 9.11
#